data_AF-A0A4Z1BSK4-F1
#
_entry.id   AF-A0A4Z1BSK4-F1
#
_cell.length_a   1.000
_cell.length_b   1.000
_cell.length_c   1.000
_cell.angle_alpha   90.00
_cell.angle_beta   90.00
_cell.angle_gamma   90.00
#
_symmetry.space_group_name_H-M   'P 1'
#
loop_
_entity.id
_entity.type
_entity.pdbx_description
1 polymer ?
#
loop_
_entity_poly.entity_id
_entity_poly.type
_entity_poly.pdbx_seq_one_letter_code
_entity_poly.pdbx_strand_id
1 'polypeptide(L)'
;MKVKVINVSKHALPEYKTALSAGMDLTANIDAPIELKPLERRLIPTGLSIELPAGYEAQVRPRSGMALKYGLTCLNSPGTIDADYRGEIGVILANVSNEAVTINDGERIAQLVIAKHETVEWEESNALNETERGAGGFGSTGKQ
;
A
#
# COMPACT_ATOMS: atom_id res chain seq x y z
N MET A 1 1.30 3.44 20.04
CA MET A 1 0.08 2.71 19.61
C MET A 1 0.39 1.22 19.57
N LYS A 2 -0.54 0.35 19.95
CA LYS A 2 -0.43 -1.11 19.77
C LYS A 2 -1.55 -1.57 18.85
N VAL A 3 -1.24 -2.40 17.87
CA VAL A 3 -2.18 -2.97 16.89
C VAL A 3 -2.22 -4.47 17.13
N LYS A 4 -3.40 -5.07 17.24
CA LYS A 4 -3.48 -6.54 17.33
C LYS A 4 -3.29 -7.11 15.94
N VAL A 5 -2.61 -8.24 15.85
CA VAL A 5 -2.31 -8.93 14.60
C VAL A 5 -2.52 -10.42 14.76
N ILE A 6 -3.13 -11.04 13.76
CA ILE A 6 -3.12 -12.47 13.53
C ILE A 6 -2.10 -12.71 12.41
N ASN A 7 -1.14 -13.60 12.68
CA ASN A 7 -0.17 -14.05 11.69
C ASN A 7 -0.32 -15.56 11.49
N VAL A 8 -0.88 -15.96 10.35
CA VAL A 8 -0.98 -17.35 9.90
C VAL A 8 0.05 -17.67 8.81
N SER A 9 0.93 -16.71 8.48
CA SER A 9 1.97 -16.89 7.49
C SER A 9 3.11 -17.77 8.00
N LYS A 10 3.95 -18.22 7.07
CA LYS A 10 5.21 -18.92 7.34
C LYS A 10 6.33 -17.97 7.82
N HIS A 11 6.06 -16.66 7.87
CA HIS A 11 7.07 -15.61 8.03
C HIS A 11 6.90 -14.81 9.32
N ALA A 12 7.98 -14.18 9.78
CA ALA A 12 7.96 -13.30 10.95
C ALA A 12 7.08 -12.06 10.70
N LEU A 13 6.61 -11.45 11.80
CA LEU A 13 5.87 -10.20 11.71
C LEU A 13 6.72 -9.09 11.06
N PRO A 14 6.11 -8.19 10.26
CA PRO A 14 6.79 -7.00 9.74
C PRO A 14 7.38 -6.15 10.87
N GLU A 15 8.56 -5.59 10.62
CA GLU A 15 9.25 -4.72 11.57
C GLU A 15 9.77 -3.46 10.89
N TYR A 16 9.94 -2.40 11.68
CA TYR A 16 10.62 -1.19 11.25
C TYR A 16 12.12 -1.45 11.16
N LYS A 17 12.68 -1.39 9.94
CA LYS A 17 14.09 -1.74 9.70
C LYS A 17 15.07 -0.70 10.24
N THR A 18 14.65 0.54 10.43
CA THR A 18 15.44 1.59 11.09
C THR A 18 14.55 2.38 12.03
N ALA A 19 15.16 3.09 13.00
CA ALA A 19 14.43 3.87 14.00
C ALA A 19 13.53 4.97 13.42
N LEU A 20 13.82 5.44 12.20
CA LEU A 20 13.08 6.50 11.51
C LEU A 20 12.30 6.00 10.28
N SER A 21 12.16 4.67 10.11
CA SER A 21 11.38 4.10 9.03
C SER A 21 9.90 4.40 9.20
N ALA A 22 9.24 4.88 8.15
CA ALA A 22 7.80 5.15 8.17
C ALA A 22 6.94 3.89 8.02
N GLY A 23 7.47 2.86 7.35
CA GLY A 23 6.73 1.62 7.05
C GLY A 23 7.52 0.36 7.38
N MET A 24 6.81 -0.76 7.31
CA MET A 24 7.31 -2.12 7.56
C MET A 24 7.16 -2.95 6.29
N ASP A 25 8.17 -3.73 5.93
CA ASP A 25 8.10 -4.56 4.72
C ASP A 25 7.06 -5.69 4.89
N LEU A 26 6.16 -5.84 3.92
CA LEU A 26 5.24 -6.97 3.81
C LEU A 26 5.86 -8.07 2.96
N THR A 27 5.70 -9.31 3.41
CA THR A 27 6.30 -10.49 2.78
C THR A 27 5.24 -11.33 2.10
N ALA A 28 5.56 -11.88 0.92
CA ALA A 28 4.72 -12.83 0.21
C ALA A 28 4.62 -14.14 1.00
N ASN A 29 3.40 -14.62 1.25
CA ASN A 29 3.13 -15.90 1.90
C ASN A 29 2.46 -16.85 0.89
N ILE A 30 3.26 -17.47 0.03
CA ILE A 30 2.79 -18.27 -1.13
C ILE A 30 3.43 -19.66 -1.13
N ASP A 31 2.76 -20.67 -1.66
CA ASP A 31 3.27 -22.05 -1.64
C ASP A 31 4.12 -22.43 -2.85
N ALA A 32 3.97 -21.69 -3.95
CA ALA A 32 4.77 -21.83 -5.15
C ALA A 32 5.09 -20.45 -5.74
N PRO A 33 6.21 -20.28 -6.46
CA PRO A 33 6.53 -19.03 -7.13
C PRO A 33 5.43 -18.58 -8.10
N ILE A 34 5.18 -17.27 -8.14
CA ILE A 34 4.19 -16.66 -9.04
C ILE A 34 4.94 -15.81 -10.06
N GLU A 35 4.85 -16.17 -11.34
CA GLU A 35 5.34 -15.33 -12.43
C GLU A 35 4.28 -14.28 -12.81
N LEU A 36 4.70 -13.02 -12.89
CA LEU A 36 3.93 -11.90 -13.42
C LEU A 36 4.50 -11.50 -14.77
N LYS A 37 3.75 -11.74 -15.84
CA LYS A 37 4.09 -11.27 -17.19
C LYS A 37 3.91 -9.75 -17.29
N PRO A 38 4.49 -9.11 -18.33
CA PRO A 38 4.22 -7.70 -18.63
C PRO A 38 2.72 -7.39 -18.62
N LEU A 39 2.34 -6.33 -17.91
CA LEU A 39 0.97 -5.83 -17.73
C LEU A 39 0.02 -6.76 -16.96
N GLU A 40 0.55 -7.85 -16.38
CA GLU A 40 -0.21 -8.74 -15.52
C GLU A 40 -0.33 -8.20 -14.10
N ARG A 41 -1.38 -8.65 -13.40
CA ARG A 41 -1.62 -8.37 -11.98
C ARG A 41 -2.06 -9.62 -11.23
N ARG A 42 -1.65 -9.73 -9.97
CA ARG A 42 -2.08 -10.78 -9.04
C ARG A 42 -2.23 -10.22 -7.63
N LEU A 43 -3.19 -10.79 -6.90
CA LEU A 43 -3.29 -10.62 -5.46
C LEU A 43 -2.28 -11.57 -4.81
N ILE A 44 -1.31 -11.03 -4.08
CA ILE A 44 -0.33 -11.81 -3.35
C ILE A 44 -0.71 -11.81 -1.86
N PRO A 45 -1.00 -12.98 -1.26
CA PRO A 45 -1.32 -13.10 0.16
C PRO A 45 -0.11 -12.78 1.05
N THR A 46 -0.38 -12.30 2.27
CA THR A 46 0.65 -12.00 3.28
C THR A 46 0.51 -12.87 4.53
N GLY A 47 -0.65 -13.51 4.72
CA GLY A 47 -1.02 -14.26 5.92
C GLY A 47 -1.24 -13.37 7.16
N LEU A 48 -1.39 -12.06 6.99
CA LEU A 48 -1.58 -11.11 8.09
C LEU A 48 -3.00 -10.56 8.10
N SER A 49 -3.58 -10.47 9.29
CA SER A 49 -4.82 -9.72 9.55
C SER A 49 -4.60 -8.82 10.75
N ILE A 50 -5.11 -7.59 10.72
CA ILE A 50 -4.84 -6.59 11.75
C ILE A 50 -6.13 -5.98 12.29
N GLU A 51 -6.04 -5.43 13.49
CA GLU A 51 -7.09 -4.63 14.12
C GLU A 51 -6.52 -3.24 14.43
N LEU A 52 -6.87 -2.27 13.60
CA LEU A 52 -6.49 -0.88 13.80
C LEU A 52 -7.51 -0.16 14.70
N PRO A 53 -7.05 0.82 15.50
CA PRO A 53 -7.97 1.73 16.17
C PRO A 53 -8.69 2.64 15.17
N ALA A 54 -9.89 3.10 15.52
CA ALA A 54 -10.62 4.10 14.74
C ALA A 54 -9.79 5.38 14.54
N GLY A 55 -9.93 6.03 13.39
CA GLY A 55 -9.13 7.20 12.98
C GLY A 55 -7.76 6.85 12.39
N TYR A 56 -7.50 5.57 12.12
CA TYR A 56 -6.30 5.10 11.46
C TYR A 56 -6.63 4.17 10.31
N GLU A 57 -5.84 4.25 9.25
CA GLU A 57 -5.78 3.28 8.17
C GLU A 57 -4.38 2.68 8.09
N ALA A 58 -4.25 1.50 7.47
CA ALA A 58 -2.97 1.02 7.00
C ALA A 58 -2.88 1.15 5.48
N GLN A 59 -1.74 1.62 4.99
CA GLN A 59 -1.51 1.88 3.58
C GLN A 59 -0.46 0.92 3.04
N VAL A 60 -0.85 0.09 2.09
CA VAL A 60 0.05 -0.78 1.31
C VAL A 60 0.65 0.05 0.18
N ARG A 61 1.97 0.23 0.21
CA ARG A 61 2.72 1.06 -0.74
C ARG A 61 3.80 0.24 -1.47
N PRO A 62 4.17 0.61 -2.71
CA PRO A 62 5.28 0.00 -3.43
C PRO A 62 6.61 0.21 -2.70
N ARG A 63 7.54 -0.73 -2.86
CA ARG A 63 8.94 -0.57 -2.46
C ARG A 63 9.71 0.06 -3.62
N SER A 64 10.42 1.15 -3.38
CA SER A 64 11.13 1.90 -4.44
C SER A 64 12.10 1.03 -5.24
N GLY A 65 12.82 0.11 -4.56
CA GLY A 65 13.72 -0.83 -5.21
C GLY A 65 13.02 -1.78 -6.18
N MET A 66 11.81 -2.25 -5.86
CA MET A 66 11.05 -3.13 -6.75
C MET A 66 10.46 -2.37 -7.93
N ALA A 67 9.96 -1.16 -7.68
CA ALA A 67 9.46 -0.29 -8.73
C ALA A 67 10.55 0.07 -9.75
N LEU A 68 11.73 0.48 -9.29
CA LEU A 68 12.82 0.90 -10.17
C LEU A 68 13.48 -0.27 -10.91
N LYS A 69 13.73 -1.40 -10.23
CA LYS A 69 14.52 -2.50 -10.79
C LYS A 69 13.70 -3.49 -11.61
N TYR A 70 12.44 -3.71 -11.23
CA TYR A 70 11.61 -4.77 -11.81
C TYR A 70 10.29 -4.24 -12.41
N GLY A 71 10.02 -2.93 -12.32
CA GLY A 71 8.75 -2.35 -12.73
C GLY A 71 7.55 -2.94 -12.00
N LEU A 72 7.73 -3.36 -10.74
CA LEU A 72 6.64 -3.84 -9.91
C LEU A 72 6.04 -2.71 -9.07
N THR A 73 4.72 -2.61 -9.09
CA THR A 73 3.97 -1.64 -8.29
C THR A 73 2.78 -2.30 -7.61
N CYS A 74 2.25 -1.66 -6.57
CA CYS A 74 0.94 -1.98 -6.02
C CYS A 74 -0.09 -1.25 -6.89
N LEU A 75 -0.95 -1.98 -7.60
CA LEU A 75 -1.87 -1.41 -8.60
C LEU A 75 -2.83 -0.37 -8.00
N ASN A 76 -3.28 -0.60 -6.77
CA ASN A 76 -4.17 0.28 -6.02
C ASN A 76 -3.41 1.23 -5.09
N SER A 77 -2.12 1.51 -5.32
CA SER A 77 -1.30 2.31 -4.41
C SER A 77 -1.80 3.75 -4.22
N PRO A 78 -1.84 4.27 -2.98
CA PRO A 78 -1.72 3.51 -1.73
C PRO A 78 -2.96 2.63 -1.51
N GLY A 79 -2.76 1.34 -1.24
CA GLY A 79 -3.85 0.43 -0.93
C GLY A 79 -4.34 0.64 0.49
N THR A 80 -5.59 1.07 0.67
CA THR A 80 -6.19 1.34 1.99
C THR A 80 -6.70 0.07 2.65
N ILE A 81 -6.34 -0.10 3.92
CA ILE A 81 -6.87 -1.11 4.84
C ILE A 81 -7.61 -0.37 5.96
N ASP A 82 -8.93 -0.53 5.98
CA ASP A 82 -9.83 0.13 6.93
C ASP A 82 -9.70 -0.42 8.36
N ALA A 83 -10.07 0.40 9.35
CA ALA A 83 -9.92 0.03 10.76
C ALA A 83 -10.83 -1.11 11.23
N ASP A 84 -11.95 -1.34 10.54
CA ASP A 84 -12.90 -2.43 10.78
C ASP A 84 -12.64 -3.67 9.91
N TYR A 85 -11.68 -3.62 8.99
CA TYR A 85 -11.27 -4.78 8.20
C TYR A 85 -10.54 -5.81 9.09
N ARG A 86 -10.97 -7.07 9.01
CA ARG A 86 -10.36 -8.21 9.74
C ARG A 86 -9.93 -9.35 8.82
N GLY A 87 -10.11 -9.18 7.52
CA GLY A 87 -9.64 -10.16 6.54
C GLY A 87 -8.12 -10.14 6.40
N GLU A 88 -7.61 -10.96 5.50
CA GLU A 88 -6.19 -10.99 5.18
C GLU A 88 -5.80 -9.74 4.40
N ILE A 89 -4.66 -9.14 4.74
CA ILE A 89 -4.02 -8.10 3.95
C ILE A 89 -3.41 -8.77 2.71
N GLY A 90 -3.89 -8.41 1.53
CA GLY A 90 -3.30 -8.84 0.27
C GLY A 90 -2.64 -7.67 -0.46
N VAL A 91 -1.60 -7.97 -1.24
CA VAL A 91 -0.88 -7.00 -2.07
C VAL A 91 -1.27 -7.22 -3.53
N ILE A 92 -1.94 -6.25 -4.15
CA ILE A 92 -2.26 -6.32 -5.59
C ILE A 92 -1.04 -5.85 -6.37
N LEU A 93 -0.12 -6.77 -6.67
CA LEU A 93 1.05 -6.46 -7.50
C LEU A 93 0.66 -6.40 -8.97
N ALA A 94 1.18 -5.40 -9.67
CA ALA A 94 1.17 -5.30 -11.12
C ALA A 94 2.59 -5.13 -11.66
N ASN A 95 2.86 -5.81 -12.76
CA ASN A 95 4.09 -5.66 -13.52
C ASN A 95 3.86 -4.65 -14.66
N VAL A 96 4.50 -3.49 -14.56
CA VAL A 96 4.45 -2.43 -15.59
C VAL A 96 5.73 -2.38 -16.42
N SER A 97 6.61 -3.38 -16.29
CA SER A 97 7.79 -3.56 -17.13
C SER A 97 7.49 -4.38 -18.39
N ASN A 98 8.51 -4.54 -19.23
CA ASN A 98 8.47 -5.39 -20.43
C ASN A 98 9.08 -6.79 -20.19
N GLU A 99 9.49 -7.11 -18.97
CA GLU A 99 10.09 -8.39 -18.60
C GLU A 99 9.18 -9.15 -17.64
N ALA A 100 9.22 -10.48 -17.65
CA ALA A 100 8.51 -11.27 -16.65
C ALA A 100 9.23 -11.19 -15.30
N VAL A 101 8.48 -11.10 -14.21
CA VAL A 101 9.04 -11.04 -12.84
C VAL A 101 8.46 -12.17 -12.02
N THR A 102 9.32 -12.95 -11.38
CA THR A 102 8.90 -14.04 -10.49
C THR A 102 8.93 -13.57 -9.04
N ILE A 103 7.80 -13.72 -8.34
CA ILE A 103 7.68 -13.50 -6.90
C ILE A 103 7.88 -14.83 -6.19
N ASN A 104 8.78 -14.86 -5.22
CA ASN A 104 9.04 -16.04 -4.40
C ASN A 104 8.42 -15.90 -3.00
N ASP A 105 8.14 -17.02 -2.35
CA ASP A 105 7.75 -17.04 -0.93
C ASP A 105 8.84 -16.37 -0.08
N GLY A 106 8.45 -15.61 0.94
CA GLY A 106 9.41 -14.91 1.80
C GLY A 106 9.97 -13.61 1.21
N GLU A 107 9.64 -13.28 -0.04
CA GLU A 107 10.08 -12.03 -0.65
C GLU A 107 9.31 -10.83 -0.11
N ARG A 108 10.02 -9.72 0.14
CA ARG A 108 9.45 -8.46 0.60
C ARG A 108 8.85 -7.71 -0.59
N ILE A 109 7.54 -7.70 -0.72
CA ILE A 109 6.83 -7.28 -1.93
C ILE A 109 6.21 -5.88 -1.88
N ALA A 110 5.93 -5.38 -0.67
CA ALA A 110 5.34 -4.07 -0.45
C ALA A 110 5.78 -3.54 0.92
N GLN A 111 5.35 -2.35 1.28
CA GLN A 111 5.52 -1.81 2.64
C GLN A 111 4.19 -1.31 3.19
N LEU A 112 3.97 -1.53 4.48
CA LEU A 112 2.79 -1.08 5.22
C LEU A 112 3.13 0.18 6.01
N VAL A 113 2.37 1.25 5.82
CA VAL A 113 2.46 2.49 6.61
C VAL A 113 1.16 2.70 7.37
N ILE A 114 1.23 2.93 8.69
CA ILE A 114 0.04 3.27 9.48
C ILE A 114 -0.14 4.78 9.46
N ALA A 115 -1.30 5.26 9.00
CA ALA A 115 -1.59 6.67 8.83
C ALA A 115 -2.84 7.05 9.64
N LYS A 116 -2.82 8.24 10.27
CA LYS A 116 -4.01 8.83 10.86
C LYS A 116 -4.84 9.48 9.76
N HIS A 117 -6.16 9.32 9.82
CA HIS A 117 -7.11 10.05 8.98
C HIS A 117 -8.21 10.66 9.85
N GLU A 118 -8.99 11.55 9.25
CA GLU A 118 -10.18 12.13 9.87
C GLU A 118 -11.44 11.61 9.15
N THR A 119 -12.57 11.64 9.84
CA THR A 119 -13.89 11.44 9.23
C THR A 119 -14.53 12.81 9.04
N VAL A 120 -15.11 13.06 7.87
CA VAL A 120 -15.76 14.34 7.56
C VAL A 120 -17.27 14.19 7.53
N GLU A 121 -17.96 15.28 7.88
CA GLU A 121 -19.38 15.46 7.60
C GLU A 121 -19.50 16.48 6.46
N TRP A 122 -20.40 16.22 5.51
CA TRP A 122 -20.59 17.12 4.37
C TRP A 122 -21.53 18.27 4.73
N GLU A 123 -21.14 19.49 4.38
CA GLU A 123 -21.99 20.69 4.43
C GLU A 123 -22.15 21.22 3.00
N GLU A 124 -23.33 21.04 2.40
CA GLU A 124 -23.63 21.53 1.05
C GLU A 124 -23.68 23.06 1.02
N SER A 125 -23.03 23.69 0.04
CA SER A 125 -22.97 25.15 -0.13
C SER A 125 -23.07 25.56 -1.60
N ASN A 126 -23.66 26.74 -1.85
CA ASN A 126 -23.72 27.36 -3.18
C ASN A 126 -22.45 28.13 -3.55
N ALA A 127 -21.50 28.31 -2.61
CA ALA A 127 -20.25 29.01 -2.84
C ALA A 127 -19.12 28.50 -1.92
N LEU A 128 -17.88 28.64 -2.38
CA LEU A 128 -16.65 28.41 -1.60
C LEU A 128 -15.86 29.71 -1.50
N ASN A 129 -15.04 29.84 -0.46
CA ASN A 129 -14.13 30.98 -0.32
C ASN A 129 -13.04 30.95 -1.41
N GLU A 130 -12.56 32.14 -1.80
CA GLU A 130 -11.45 32.26 -2.75
C GLU A 130 -10.12 31.91 -2.08
N THR A 131 -9.22 31.28 -2.85
CA THR A 131 -7.84 31.00 -2.45
C THR A 131 -6.89 31.39 -3.58
N GLU A 132 -5.61 31.60 -3.28
CA GLU A 132 -4.59 31.91 -4.29
C GLU A 132 -4.51 30.86 -5.40
N ARG A 133 -4.75 29.58 -5.07
CA ARG A 133 -4.78 28.49 -6.05
C ARG A 133 -6.09 28.45 -6.86
N GLY A 134 -7.22 28.81 -6.24
CA GLY A 134 -8.54 28.76 -6.86
C GLY A 134 -8.84 27.42 -7.54
N ALA A 135 -9.30 27.47 -8.79
CA ALA A 135 -9.57 26.29 -9.62
C ALA A 135 -8.32 25.70 -10.34
N GLY A 136 -7.11 26.16 -10.02
CA GLY A 136 -5.87 25.70 -10.64
C GLY A 136 -5.49 24.26 -10.26
N GLY A 137 -5.45 23.36 -11.25
CA GLY A 137 -5.03 21.95 -11.10
C GLY A 137 -4.29 21.42 -12.34
N PHE A 138 -3.89 20.15 -12.32
CA PHE A 138 -3.28 19.44 -13.47
C PHE A 138 -2.06 20.13 -14.10
N GLY A 139 -1.13 20.61 -13.27
CA GLY A 139 0.08 21.29 -13.76
C GLY A 139 -0.08 22.80 -13.97
N SER A 140 -1.12 23.41 -13.37
CA SER A 140 -1.36 24.87 -13.41
C SER A 140 -0.21 25.74 -12.91
N THR A 141 0.78 25.17 -12.23
CA THR A 141 1.97 25.87 -11.72
C THR A 141 3.22 25.70 -12.60
N GLY A 142 3.16 25.05 -13.78
CA GLY A 142 4.32 25.04 -14.67
C GLY A 142 4.26 24.21 -15.97
N LYS A 143 4.73 24.85 -17.05
CA LYS A 143 5.88 24.40 -17.85
C LYS A 143 6.83 25.61 -17.99
N GLN A 144 7.98 25.57 -17.34
CA GLN A 144 9.19 26.26 -17.81
C GLN A 144 10.18 25.20 -18.23
#